data_AF-A0AAV5M1N8-F1
#
_entry.id   AF-A0AAV5M1N8-F1
#
_cell.length_a   1.000
_cell.length_b   1.000
_cell.length_c   1.000
_cell.angle_alpha   90.00
_cell.angle_beta   90.00
_cell.angle_gamma   90.00
#
_symmetry.space_group_name_H-M   'P 1'
#
loop_
_entity.id
_entity.type
_entity.pdbx_description
1 polymer ?
#
loop_
_entity_poly.entity_id
_entity_poly.type
_entity_poly.pdbx_seq_one_letter_code
_entity_poly.pdbx_strand_id
1 'polypeptide(L)'
;MRAALMWTISDLLGYGMLFGWSTHGKLACPYCMENSKAFWLEHSRKTSFFDCHRQFLLLDHPFRRNKNDFIKGRTENRTMPERLSGDEMHSRIHWLPDELFGKPP
;
A
#
# COMPACT_ATOMS: atom_id res chain seq x y z
N MET A 1 -32.70 -12.71 17.85
CA MET A 1 -31.51 -11.83 17.96
C MET A 1 -31.18 -11.28 16.58
N ARG A 2 -30.86 -9.99 16.48
CA ARG A 2 -30.34 -9.36 15.26
C ARG A 2 -28.95 -8.80 15.59
N ALA A 3 -27.95 -9.12 14.78
CA ALA A 3 -26.61 -8.57 14.89
C ALA A 3 -26.25 -7.87 13.58
N ALA A 4 -25.49 -6.78 13.65
CA ALA A 4 -25.02 -6.01 12.51
C ALA A 4 -23.50 -5.82 12.60
N LEU A 5 -22.80 -5.90 11.47
CA LEU A 5 -21.37 -5.66 11.36
C LEU A 5 -21.13 -4.19 10.99
N MET A 6 -20.37 -3.44 11.80
CA MET A 6 -20.02 -2.04 11.48
C MET A 6 -18.74 -1.91 10.66
N TRP A 7 -17.64 -2.51 11.11
CA TRP A 7 -16.36 -2.52 10.38
C TRP A 7 -15.49 -3.70 10.82
N THR A 8 -14.56 -4.09 9.96
CA THR A 8 -13.49 -5.06 10.25
C THR A 8 -12.17 -4.31 10.43
N ILE A 9 -11.38 -4.70 11.45
CA ILE A 9 -9.99 -4.26 11.57
C ILE A 9 -9.13 -5.39 11.04
N SER A 10 -8.47 -5.15 9.92
CA SER A 10 -7.59 -6.13 9.28
C SER A 10 -6.16 -5.60 9.26
N ASP A 11 -5.21 -6.45 9.60
CA ASP A 11 -3.79 -6.17 9.39
C ASP A 11 -3.41 -6.45 7.92
N LEU A 12 -2.14 -6.22 7.55
CA LEU A 12 -1.70 -6.39 6.17
C LEU A 12 -1.90 -7.83 5.65
N LEU A 13 -1.73 -8.83 6.51
CA LEU A 13 -1.96 -10.24 6.16
C LEU A 13 -3.45 -10.52 5.98
N GLY A 14 -4.30 -10.01 6.88
CA GLY A 14 -5.75 -10.09 6.77
C GLY A 14 -6.27 -9.46 5.49
N TYR A 15 -5.64 -8.39 5.00
CA TYR A 15 -5.97 -7.80 3.70
C TYR A 15 -5.81 -8.80 2.55
N GLY A 16 -4.75 -9.62 2.57
CA GLY A 16 -4.56 -10.65 1.56
C GLY A 16 -5.60 -11.76 1.64
N MET A 17 -5.95 -12.19 2.85
CA MET A 17 -6.92 -13.28 3.05
C MET A 17 -8.36 -12.86 2.74
N LEU A 18 -8.75 -11.65 3.13
CA LEU A 18 -10.15 -11.20 3.05
C LEU A 18 -10.48 -10.50 1.73
N PHE A 19 -9.52 -9.78 1.15
CA PHE A 19 -9.76 -8.94 -0.04
C PHE A 19 -8.95 -9.39 -1.26
N GLY A 20 -8.27 -10.55 -1.18
CA GLY A 20 -7.40 -11.02 -2.25
C GLY A 20 -6.22 -10.08 -2.54
N TRP A 21 -5.89 -9.19 -1.59
CA TRP A 21 -4.88 -8.18 -1.80
C TRP A 21 -3.49 -8.81 -1.91
N SER A 22 -2.68 -8.40 -2.89
CA SER A 22 -1.30 -8.85 -2.93
C SER A 22 -0.55 -8.29 -1.72
N THR A 23 -0.09 -9.15 -0.83
CA THR A 23 0.77 -8.75 0.31
C THR A 23 2.26 -8.72 -0.07
N HIS A 24 2.57 -9.04 -1.33
CA HIS A 24 3.93 -9.19 -1.84
C HIS A 24 4.19 -8.26 -3.03
N GLY A 25 5.48 -8.01 -3.29
CA GLY A 25 5.92 -7.22 -4.43
C GLY A 25 5.66 -5.72 -4.24
N LYS A 26 5.84 -4.96 -5.33
CA LYS A 26 5.79 -3.48 -5.31
C LYS A 26 4.42 -2.90 -4.96
N LEU A 27 3.35 -3.64 -5.30
CA LEU A 27 1.96 -3.25 -5.11
C LEU A 27 1.40 -3.62 -3.71
N ALA A 28 2.24 -4.11 -2.80
CA ALA A 28 1.77 -4.57 -1.50
C ALA A 28 1.15 -3.49 -0.62
N CYS A 29 1.49 -2.21 -0.84
CA CYS A 29 0.95 -1.12 -0.06
C CYS A 29 -0.43 -0.67 -0.61
N PRO A 30 -1.52 -0.81 0.16
CA PRO A 30 -2.86 -0.40 -0.30
C PRO A 30 -3.03 1.12 -0.44
N TYR A 31 -2.18 1.89 0.24
CA TYR A 31 -2.22 3.36 0.14
C TYR A 31 -1.43 3.88 -1.06
N CYS A 32 -0.24 3.33 -1.29
CA CYS A 32 0.64 3.82 -2.35
C CYS A 32 0.34 3.19 -3.70
N MET A 33 -0.11 1.93 -3.74
CA MET A 33 -0.36 1.17 -4.97
C MET A 33 0.80 1.30 -5.98
N GLU A 34 0.52 1.70 -7.22
CA GLU A 34 1.54 1.90 -8.26
C GLU A 34 2.56 3.00 -7.92
N ASN A 35 2.18 3.96 -7.07
CA ASN A 35 3.04 5.07 -6.62
C ASN A 35 3.99 4.68 -5.47
N SER A 36 4.00 3.40 -5.10
CA SER A 36 4.95 2.85 -4.12
C SER A 36 6.41 3.09 -4.53
N LYS A 37 7.21 3.53 -3.57
CA LYS A 37 8.67 3.68 -3.68
C LYS A 37 9.44 2.38 -3.43
N ALA A 38 8.72 1.27 -3.26
CA ALA A 38 9.35 -0.01 -3.04
C ALA A 38 10.30 -0.35 -4.20
N PHE A 39 11.46 -0.91 -3.85
CA PHE A 39 12.54 -1.19 -4.78
C PHE A 39 12.98 -2.64 -4.66
N TRP A 40 13.56 -3.15 -5.74
CA TRP A 40 14.08 -4.51 -5.78
C TRP A 40 15.49 -4.57 -5.21
N LEU A 41 15.72 -5.47 -4.27
CA LEU A 41 17.05 -5.82 -3.79
C LEU A 41 17.66 -6.86 -4.72
N GLU A 42 18.69 -6.47 -5.48
CA GLU A 42 19.29 -7.32 -6.51
C GLU A 42 19.80 -8.66 -5.98
N HIS A 43 20.47 -8.65 -4.82
CA HIS A 43 21.11 -9.83 -4.24
C HIS A 43 20.11 -10.77 -3.57
N SER A 44 19.13 -10.24 -2.83
CA SER A 44 18.14 -11.07 -2.15
C SER A 44 16.96 -11.45 -3.05
N ARG A 45 16.83 -10.82 -4.22
CA ARG A 45 15.69 -10.97 -5.14
C ARG A 45 14.35 -10.75 -4.42
N LYS A 46 14.28 -9.70 -3.61
CA LYS A 46 13.08 -9.35 -2.83
C LYS A 46 12.75 -7.87 -3.01
N THR A 47 11.46 -7.56 -2.93
CA THR A 47 11.01 -6.17 -2.84
C THR A 47 11.21 -5.65 -1.42
N SER A 48 11.79 -4.47 -1.28
CA SER A 48 11.97 -3.77 -0.01
C SER A 48 11.16 -2.47 0.02
N PHE A 49 10.58 -2.21 1.18
CA PHE A 49 9.87 -0.97 1.52
C PHE A 49 10.66 -0.10 2.49
N PHE A 50 11.94 -0.43 2.72
CA PHE A 50 12.81 0.38 3.57
C PHE A 50 12.80 1.84 3.08
N ASP A 51 12.77 2.79 4.01
CA ASP A 51 12.76 4.24 3.74
C ASP A 51 11.49 4.81 3.07
N CYS A 52 10.62 3.96 2.51
CA CYS A 52 9.43 4.40 1.77
C CYS A 52 8.39 5.10 2.65
N HIS A 53 8.44 4.88 3.96
CA HIS A 53 7.47 5.42 4.92
C HIS A 53 7.74 6.89 5.31
N ARG A 54 8.93 7.44 5.03
CA ARG A 54 9.24 8.84 5.39
C ARG A 54 8.36 9.87 4.70
N GLN A 55 7.76 9.52 3.57
CA GLN A 55 6.80 10.38 2.87
C GLN A 55 5.51 10.62 3.66
N PHE A 56 5.24 9.83 4.70
CA PHE A 56 4.08 10.02 5.60
C PHE A 56 4.38 10.96 6.77
N LEU A 57 5.65 11.33 7.00
CA LEU A 57 6.01 12.32 8.02
C LEU A 57 5.64 13.74 7.55
N LEU A 58 5.48 14.70 8.46
CA LEU A 58 5.32 16.11 8.08
C LEU A 58 6.52 16.61 7.27
N LEU A 59 6.32 17.56 6.36
CA LEU A 59 7.34 18.02 5.41
C LEU A 59 8.62 18.55 6.09
N ASP A 60 8.47 19.17 7.25
CA ASP A 60 9.53 19.76 8.06
C ASP A 60 10.23 18.75 8.98
N HIS A 61 9.71 17.52 9.09
CA HIS A 61 10.22 16.50 10.01
C HIS A 61 11.71 16.20 9.78
N PRO A 62 12.58 16.23 10.82
CA PRO A 62 14.03 16.07 10.67
C PRO A 62 14.45 14.80 9.92
N PHE A 63 13.73 13.69 10.14
CA PHE A 63 14.02 12.44 9.45
C PHE A 63 13.89 12.52 7.93
N ARG A 64 13.09 13.43 7.36
CA ARG A 64 13.06 13.65 5.91
C ARG A 64 14.37 14.18 5.33
N ARG A 65 15.21 14.81 6.16
CA ARG A 65 16.51 15.37 5.77
C ARG A 65 17.69 14.53 6.26
N ASN A 66 17.45 13.50 7.06
CA ASN A 66 18.48 12.59 7.54
C ASN A 66 18.99 11.69 6.39
N LYS A 67 20.26 11.89 6.02
CA LYS A 67 20.95 11.19 4.93
C LYS A 67 21.84 10.03 5.42
N ASN A 68 21.93 9.83 6.73
CA ASN A 68 22.90 8.93 7.36
C ASN A 68 22.23 7.67 7.93
N ASP A 69 21.09 7.83 8.62
CA ASP A 69 20.42 6.71 9.30
C ASP A 69 19.43 5.95 8.38
N PHE A 70 19.17 6.50 7.20
CA PHE A 70 18.26 5.97 6.19
C PHE A 70 19.02 5.58 4.92
N ILE A 71 18.37 5.55 3.76
CA ILE A 71 19.09 5.33 2.50
C ILE A 71 20.13 6.44 2.34
N LYS A 72 21.39 6.02 2.24
CA LYS A 72 22.55 6.91 2.23
C LYS A 72 22.40 7.98 1.16
N GLY A 73 22.53 9.24 1.59
CA GLY A 73 22.48 10.41 0.70
C GLY A 73 21.09 10.80 0.20
N ARG A 74 20.01 10.14 0.65
CA ARG A 74 18.64 10.45 0.22
C ARG A 74 17.93 11.42 1.17
N THR A 75 17.24 12.40 0.60
CA THR A 75 16.27 13.25 1.30
C THR A 75 14.88 13.02 0.74
N GLU A 76 13.87 13.05 1.60
CA GLU A 76 12.48 12.81 1.24
C GLU A 76 11.68 14.11 1.19
N ASN A 77 11.45 14.62 -0.03
CA ASN A 77 10.77 15.90 -0.26
C ASN A 77 9.34 15.74 -0.78
N ARG A 78 8.86 14.52 -1.06
CA ARG A 78 7.52 14.32 -1.62
C ARG A 78 6.45 14.47 -0.56
N THR A 79 5.28 14.95 -0.97
CA THR A 79 4.08 14.94 -0.15
C THR A 79 3.60 13.50 0.08
N MET A 80 2.70 13.34 1.04
CA MET A 80 2.01 12.08 1.28
C MET A 80 1.31 11.63 -0.02
N PRO A 81 1.35 10.34 -0.38
CA PRO A 81 0.55 9.82 -1.49
C PRO A 81 -0.92 10.11 -1.25
N GLU A 82 -1.61 10.57 -2.30
CA GLU A 82 -3.04 10.83 -2.24
C GLU A 82 -3.79 9.50 -2.14
N ARG A 83 -4.77 9.45 -1.24
CA ARG A 83 -5.63 8.27 -1.11
C ARG A 83 -6.74 8.41 -2.13
N LEU A 84 -6.92 7.39 -2.95
CA LEU A 84 -8.05 7.33 -3.87
C LEU A 84 -9.35 7.27 -3.07
N SER A 85 -10.31 8.06 -3.49
CA SER A 85 -11.71 7.95 -3.09
C SER A 85 -12.35 6.68 -3.64
N GLY A 86 -13.51 6.31 -3.10
CA GLY A 86 -14.28 5.16 -3.59
C GLY A 86 -14.65 5.30 -5.07
N ASP A 87 -15.00 6.50 -5.52
CA ASP A 87 -15.37 6.77 -6.91
C ASP A 87 -14.18 6.65 -7.87
N GLU A 88 -13.00 7.12 -7.45
CA GLU A 88 -11.77 6.96 -8.23
C GLU A 88 -11.34 5.49 -8.30
N MET A 89 -11.44 4.76 -7.19
CA MET A 89 -11.20 3.31 -7.21
C MET A 89 -12.20 2.60 -8.12
N HIS A 90 -13.49 2.91 -8.02
CA HIS A 90 -14.53 2.33 -8.86
C HIS A 90 -14.26 2.60 -10.34
N SER A 91 -13.93 3.85 -10.70
CA SER A 91 -13.59 4.23 -12.07
C SER A 91 -12.43 3.41 -12.65
N ARG A 92 -11.46 3.02 -11.82
CA ARG A 92 -10.32 2.18 -12.23
C ARG A 92 -10.66 0.71 -12.43
N ILE A 93 -11.67 0.19 -11.73
CA ILE A 93 -12.00 -1.24 -11.73
C ILE A 93 -13.30 -1.58 -12.48
N HIS A 94 -14.14 -0.60 -12.80
CA HIS A 94 -15.49 -0.85 -13.35
C HIS A 94 -15.51 -1.64 -14.67
N TRP A 95 -14.41 -1.64 -15.42
CA TRP A 95 -14.27 -2.35 -16.69
C TRP A 95 -13.80 -3.80 -16.50
N LEU A 96 -13.36 -4.18 -15.31
CA LEU A 96 -13.01 -5.56 -15.00
C LEU A 96 -14.31 -6.39 -14.95
N PRO A 97 -14.30 -7.62 -15.50
CA PRO A 97 -15.45 -8.51 -15.37
C PRO A 97 -15.69 -8.83 -13.90
N ASP A 98 -16.96 -8.93 -13.51
CA ASP A 98 -17.32 -9.43 -12.19
C ASP A 98 -16.77 -10.85 -12.03
N GLU A 99 -15.75 -11.02 -11.20
CA GLU A 99 -15.28 -12.35 -10.83
C GLU A 99 -16.33 -12.98 -9.89
N LEU A 100 -17.00 -14.02 -10.38
CA LEU A 100 -17.77 -14.93 -9.55
C LEU A 100 -16.80 -15.68 -8.62
N PHE A 101 -16.59 -15.15 -7.42
CA PHE A 101 -15.89 -15.85 -6.35
C PHE A 101 -16.71 -17.06 -5.89
N GLY A 102 -16.34 -18.24 -6.39
CA GLY A 102 -16.93 -19.54 -6.00
C GLY A 102 -17.50 -20.33 -7.18
N LYS A 103 -17.53 -21.67 -7.06
CA LYS A 103 -18.26 -22.52 -8.00
C LYS A 103 -19.75 -22.19 -7.89
N PRO A 104 -20.48 -21.96 -9.00
CA PRO A 104 -21.93 -21.91 -8.94
C PRO A 104 -22.47 -23.26 -8.42
N PRO A 105 -23.61 -23.24 -7.70
CA PRO A 105 -24.26 -24.46 -7.22
C PRO A 105 -24.63 -25.43 -8.34
#